data_AF-A0A812XFT4-F1
#
_entry.id   AF-A0A812XFT4-F1
#
_cell.length_a   1.000
_cell.length_b   1.000
_cell.length_c   1.000
_cell.angle_alpha   90.00
_cell.angle_beta   90.00
_cell.angle_gamma   90.00
#
_symmetry.space_group_name_H-M   'P 1'
#
loop_
_entity.id
_entity.type
_entity.pdbx_description
1 polymer ?
#
loop_
_entity_poly.entity_id
_entity_poly.type
_entity_poly.pdbx_seq_one_letter_code
_entity_poly.pdbx_strand_id
1 'polypeptide(L)'
;MLMGGLFGRFAGSLCGDLGLSASVSGVFAVVGSAAMLCGFKQMTLASVLIVVECVNDLSLAPIVMLSVAVSMAINWAINDRGHDEEVIHRRQLPFLEGEPPRALDAQAFAFALGLRGWNEGVGQLEDIFLLR
;
A
#
# COMPACT_ATOMS: atom_id res chain seq x y z
N MET A 1 6.23 11.98 -10.02
CA MET A 1 6.69 11.41 -11.31
C MET A 1 7.82 12.21 -11.94
N LEU A 2 7.66 13.51 -12.24
CA LEU A 2 8.73 14.33 -12.86
C LEU A 2 10.05 14.32 -12.08
N MET A 3 10.01 14.57 -10.76
CA MET A 3 11.21 14.56 -9.92
C MET A 3 11.88 13.18 -9.89
N GLY A 4 11.11 12.10 -9.78
CA GLY A 4 11.65 10.73 -9.82
C GLY A 4 12.27 10.37 -11.16
N GLY A 5 11.68 10.85 -12.27
CA GLY A 5 12.25 10.67 -13.61
C GLY A 5 13.54 11.46 -13.81
N LEU A 6 13.58 12.71 -13.35
CA LEU A 6 14.80 13.53 -13.33
C LEU A 6 15.90 12.87 -12.48
N PHE A 7 15.55 12.39 -11.30
CA PHE A 7 16.48 11.69 -10.41
C PHE A 7 16.99 10.38 -11.03
N GLY A 8 16.11 9.62 -11.69
CA GLY A 8 16.48 8.44 -12.45
C GLY A 8 17.44 8.75 -13.61
N ARG A 9 17.20 9.83 -14.35
CA ARG A 9 18.14 10.29 -15.40
C ARG A 9 19.48 10.75 -14.84
N PHE A 10 19.47 11.47 -13.73
CA PHE A 10 20.68 11.93 -13.07
C PHE A 10 21.54 10.76 -12.58
N ALA A 11 20.92 9.77 -11.92
CA ALA A 11 21.58 8.54 -11.52
C ALA A 11 22.11 7.74 -12.72
N GLY A 12 21.35 7.67 -13.82
CA GLY A 12 21.78 7.04 -15.06
C GLY A 12 22.98 7.75 -15.73
N SER A 13 23.02 9.08 -15.68
CA SER A 13 24.15 9.89 -16.20
C SER A 13 25.42 9.63 -15.39
N LEU A 14 25.33 9.67 -14.06
CA LEU A 14 26.45 9.36 -13.15
C LEU A 14 27.01 7.94 -13.37
N CYS A 15 26.13 6.97 -13.58
CA CYS A 15 26.54 5.59 -13.83
C CYS A 15 27.25 5.44 -15.19
N GLY A 16 26.82 6.20 -16.19
CA GLY A 16 27.49 6.28 -17.50
C GLY A 16 28.88 6.91 -17.42
N ASP A 17 29.06 7.95 -16.61
CA ASP A 17 30.37 8.58 -16.39
C ASP A 17 31.37 7.64 -15.67
N LEU A 18 30.87 6.64 -14.94
CA LEU A 18 31.66 5.61 -14.25
C LEU A 18 32.02 4.40 -15.12
N GLY A 19 31.69 4.42 -16.42
CA GLY A 19 32.08 3.38 -17.39
C GLY A 19 31.24 2.09 -17.32
N LEU A 20 30.16 2.06 -16.54
CA LEU A 20 29.15 1.00 -16.59
C LEU A 20 28.26 1.25 -17.81
N SER A 21 28.28 0.30 -18.77
CA SER A 21 27.56 0.35 -20.04
C SER A 21 26.27 1.15 -19.98
N ALA A 22 26.12 2.07 -20.95
CA ALA A 22 24.97 2.94 -21.16
C ALA A 22 23.65 2.14 -21.31
N SER A 23 23.12 1.67 -20.18
CA SER A 23 21.74 1.22 -20.11
C SER A 23 20.85 2.39 -20.51
N VAL A 24 19.83 2.11 -21.31
CA VAL A 24 18.95 3.09 -21.94
C VAL A 24 18.50 4.09 -20.87
N SER A 25 18.96 5.34 -20.98
CA SER A 25 18.67 6.41 -20.00
C SER A 25 17.17 6.56 -19.71
N GLY A 26 16.32 6.17 -20.67
CA GLY A 26 14.88 6.08 -20.51
C GLY A 26 14.41 5.07 -19.45
N VAL A 27 15.04 3.90 -19.34
CA VAL A 27 14.64 2.88 -18.36
C VAL A 27 14.88 3.37 -16.94
N PHE A 28 16.02 4.00 -16.66
CA PHE A 28 16.26 4.60 -15.35
C PHE A 28 15.29 5.74 -15.02
N ALA A 29 14.90 6.54 -16.01
CA ALA A 29 13.89 7.58 -15.83
C ALA A 29 12.51 6.98 -15.48
N VAL A 30 12.10 5.93 -16.19
CA VAL A 30 10.83 5.22 -15.95
C VAL A 30 10.83 4.59 -14.56
N VAL A 31 11.88 3.83 -14.22
CA VAL A 31 12.05 3.18 -12.90
C VAL A 31 12.03 4.20 -11.77
N GLY A 32 12.77 5.30 -11.89
CA GLY A 32 12.79 6.37 -10.90
C GLY A 32 11.44 7.08 -10.76
N SER A 33 10.72 7.29 -11.87
CA SER A 33 9.38 7.87 -11.82
C SER A 33 8.34 6.95 -11.14
N ALA A 34 8.45 5.64 -11.37
CA ALA A 34 7.58 4.62 -10.79
C ALA A 34 7.81 4.45 -9.29
N ALA A 35 9.07 4.38 -8.86
CA ALA A 35 9.46 4.33 -7.46
C ALA A 35 8.91 5.54 -6.68
N MET A 36 9.05 6.75 -7.23
CA MET A 36 8.52 7.96 -6.59
C MET A 36 6.99 7.94 -6.45
N LEU A 37 6.26 7.40 -7.45
CA LEU A 37 4.80 7.27 -7.35
C LEU A 37 4.40 6.29 -6.24
N CYS A 38 5.11 5.16 -6.14
CA CYS A 38 4.83 4.13 -5.13
C CYS A 38 5.07 4.64 -3.71
N GLY A 39 6.16 5.38 -3.49
CA GLY A 39 6.44 5.97 -2.18
C GLY A 39 5.37 6.97 -1.74
N PHE A 40 4.75 7.70 -2.67
CA PHE A 40 3.72 8.69 -2.33
C PHE A 40 2.35 8.08 -2.11
N LYS A 41 1.96 7.11 -2.95
CA LYS A 41 0.58 6.57 -2.97
C LYS A 41 0.41 5.19 -2.35
N GLN A 42 1.46 4.52 -1.88
CA GLN A 42 1.47 3.16 -1.29
C GLN A 42 0.76 2.04 -2.10
N MET A 43 0.13 2.37 -3.23
CA MET A 43 -0.50 1.46 -4.18
C MET A 43 0.56 0.96 -5.17
N THR A 44 1.14 -0.19 -4.86
CA THR A 44 2.29 -0.75 -5.59
C THR A 44 1.91 -1.59 -6.80
N LEU A 45 0.87 -2.43 -6.71
CA LEU A 45 0.47 -3.28 -7.83
C LEU A 45 -0.06 -2.47 -9.01
N ALA A 46 -0.93 -1.49 -8.75
CA ALA A 46 -1.54 -0.68 -9.80
C ALA A 46 -0.50 0.16 -10.57
N SER A 47 0.42 0.81 -9.85
CA SER A 47 1.43 1.67 -10.46
C SER A 47 2.47 0.89 -11.27
N VAL A 48 2.86 -0.31 -10.81
CA VAL A 48 3.75 -1.21 -11.58
C VAL A 48 3.05 -1.68 -12.85
N LEU A 49 1.79 -2.13 -12.76
CA LEU A 49 1.02 -2.57 -13.92
C LEU A 49 0.86 -1.47 -14.96
N ILE A 50 0.51 -0.24 -14.56
CA ILE A 50 0.37 0.89 -15.48
C ILE A 50 1.68 1.14 -16.24
N VAL A 51 2.82 1.12 -15.55
CA VAL A 51 4.14 1.36 -16.18
C VAL A 51 4.51 0.24 -17.14
N VAL A 52 4.28 -1.03 -16.76
CA VAL A 52 4.56 -2.19 -17.61
C VAL A 52 3.68 -2.18 -18.86
N GLU A 53 2.39 -1.87 -18.71
CA GLU A 53 1.46 -1.77 -19.83
C GLU A 53 1.86 -0.65 -20.79
N CYS A 54 2.28 0.51 -20.28
CA CYS A 54 2.72 1.64 -21.11
C CYS A 54 4.01 1.35 -21.89
N VAL A 55 4.94 0.58 -21.30
CA VAL A 55 6.18 0.18 -21.98
C VAL A 55 5.94 -1.02 -22.92
N ASN A 56 4.84 -1.76 -22.71
CA ASN A 56 4.45 -2.94 -23.47
C ASN A 56 5.58 -3.99 -23.55
N ASP A 57 6.38 -4.08 -22.48
CA ASP A 57 7.46 -5.05 -22.35
C ASP A 57 7.46 -5.65 -20.95
N LEU A 58 7.06 -6.91 -20.87
CA LEU A 58 6.96 -7.66 -19.62
C LEU A 58 8.34 -7.99 -19.04
N SER A 59 9.41 -7.93 -19.84
CA SER A 59 10.78 -8.22 -19.41
C SER A 59 11.31 -7.16 -18.44
N LEU A 60 10.75 -5.95 -18.49
CA LEU A 60 11.09 -4.84 -17.57
C LEU A 60 10.30 -4.90 -16.26
N ALA A 61 9.22 -5.69 -16.20
CA ALA A 61 8.40 -5.85 -15.01
C ALA A 61 9.20 -6.24 -13.75
N PRO A 62 10.09 -7.25 -13.75
CA PRO A 62 10.82 -7.63 -12.54
C PRO A 62 11.74 -6.53 -12.01
N ILE A 63 12.35 -5.74 -12.90
CA ILE A 63 13.24 -4.63 -12.52
C ILE A 63 12.44 -3.51 -11.87
N VAL A 64 11.31 -3.13 -12.48
CA VAL A 64 10.41 -2.10 -11.92
C VAL A 64 9.83 -2.56 -10.60
N MET A 65 9.38 -3.81 -10.51
CA MET A 65 8.82 -4.39 -9.28
C MET A 65 9.82 -4.40 -8.13
N LEU A 66 11.08 -4.75 -8.40
CA LEU A 66 12.15 -4.71 -7.38
C LEU A 66 12.38 -3.27 -6.88
N SER A 67 12.44 -2.29 -7.78
CA SER A 67 12.62 -0.88 -7.39
C SER A 67 11.47 -0.36 -6.51
N VAL A 68 10.24 -0.75 -6.85
CA VAL A 68 9.03 -0.39 -6.12
C VAL A 68 8.97 -1.09 -4.77
N ALA A 69 9.39 -2.36 -4.70
CA ALA A 69 9.46 -3.11 -3.45
C ALA A 69 10.43 -2.47 -2.45
N VAL A 70 11.59 -2.01 -2.92
CA VAL A 70 12.54 -1.26 -2.07
C VAL A 70 11.92 0.05 -1.59
N SER A 71 11.26 0.79 -2.48
CA SER A 71 10.58 2.03 -2.09
C SER A 71 9.46 1.78 -1.06
N MET A 72 8.71 0.70 -1.21
CA MET A 72 7.65 0.30 -0.28
C MET A 72 8.21 -0.10 1.09
N ALA A 73 9.32 -0.84 1.11
CA ALA A 73 9.98 -1.25 2.35
C ALA A 73 10.47 -0.03 3.15
N ILE A 74 11.05 0.96 2.46
CA ILE A 74 11.45 2.23 3.08
C ILE A 74 10.23 2.97 3.64
N ASN A 75 9.11 2.99 2.90
CA ASN A 75 7.88 3.62 3.37
C ASN A 75 7.34 2.96 4.65
N TRP A 76 7.36 1.63 4.73
CA TRP A 76 6.96 0.91 5.95
C TRP A 76 7.89 1.18 7.14
N ALA A 77 9.17 1.43 6.91
CA ALA A 77 10.11 1.76 7.98
C ALA A 77 9.93 3.18 8.53
N ILE A 78 9.45 4.12 7.72
CA ILE A 78 9.33 5.54 8.09
C ILE A 78 7.95 5.86 8.66
N ASN A 79 6.88 5.23 8.14
CA ASN A 79 5.52 5.65 8.41
C ASN A 79 4.68 4.49 8.94
N ASP A 80 4.22 4.62 10.18
CA ASP A 80 3.35 3.65 10.87
C ASP A 80 1.94 3.62 10.25
N ARG A 81 1.51 4.74 9.64
CA ARG A 81 0.21 4.90 8.97
C ARG A 81 0.36 5.36 7.54
N GLY A 82 -0.54 4.88 6.69
CA GLY A 82 -0.55 5.25 5.28
C GLY A 82 -0.79 6.74 5.07
N HIS A 83 -0.23 7.33 4.00
CA HIS A 83 -0.57 8.71 3.61
C HIS A 83 -2.10 8.88 3.46
N ASP A 84 -2.77 7.87 2.89
CA ASP A 84 -4.21 7.89 2.68
C ASP A 84 -4.99 7.81 4.02
N GLU A 85 -4.53 7.03 4.99
CA GLU A 85 -5.14 6.94 6.33
C GLU A 85 -5.08 8.28 7.08
N GLU A 86 -3.94 8.97 7.02
CA GLU A 86 -3.78 10.28 7.65
C GLU A 86 -4.72 11.32 7.02
N VAL A 87 -4.88 11.28 5.69
CA VAL A 87 -5.82 12.19 4.99
C VAL A 87 -7.27 11.88 5.36
N ILE A 88 -7.65 10.61 5.44
CA ILE A 88 -8.99 10.17 5.84
C ILE A 88 -9.30 10.63 7.27
N HIS A 89 -8.35 10.44 8.20
CA HIS A 89 -8.51 10.86 9.59
C HIS A 89 -8.69 12.38 9.70
N ARG A 90 -7.90 13.16 8.94
CA ARG A 90 -8.05 14.63 8.88
C ARG A 90 -9.37 15.10 8.26
N ARG A 91 -9.94 14.31 7.35
CA ARG A 91 -11.23 14.60 6.71
C ARG A 91 -12.43 14.08 7.51
N GLN A 92 -12.21 13.38 8.62
CA GLN A 92 -13.26 12.73 9.43
C GLN A 92 -14.25 11.88 8.61
N LEU A 93 -13.74 11.19 7.59
CA LEU A 93 -14.56 10.31 6.77
C LEU A 93 -14.73 8.97 7.49
N PRO A 94 -15.96 8.41 7.56
CA PRO A 94 -16.15 7.06 8.10
C PRO A 94 -15.51 6.05 7.14
N PHE A 95 -14.32 5.58 7.49
CA PHE A 95 -13.57 4.57 6.77
C PHE A 95 -13.70 3.24 7.49
N LEU A 96 -14.14 2.22 6.75
CA LEU A 96 -14.23 0.85 7.25
C LEU A 96 -12.91 0.15 6.92
N GLU A 97 -12.19 -0.25 7.96
CA GLU A 97 -10.94 -1.00 7.83
C GLU A 97 -11.19 -2.33 7.09
N GLY A 98 -10.19 -2.77 6.31
CA GLY A 98 -10.33 -3.93 5.43
C GLY A 98 -10.54 -5.26 6.17
N GLU A 99 -10.10 -5.33 7.42
CA GLU A 99 -10.33 -6.47 8.32
C GLU A 99 -11.34 -6.06 9.40
N PRO A 100 -12.46 -6.79 9.56
CA PRO A 100 -13.39 -6.49 10.65
C PRO A 100 -12.72 -6.77 12.01
N PRO A 101 -13.01 -5.98 13.05
CA PRO A 101 -12.62 -6.32 14.41
C PRO A 101 -13.19 -7.69 14.79
N ARG A 102 -12.39 -8.59 15.37
CA ARG A 102 -12.83 -9.96 15.77
C ARG A 102 -14.11 -10.01 16.61
N ALA A 103 -14.44 -8.91 17.31
CA ALA A 103 -15.69 -8.77 18.06
C ALA A 103 -16.95 -8.69 17.16
N LEU A 104 -16.80 -8.20 15.93
CA LEU A 104 -17.87 -8.13 14.94
C LEU A 104 -18.10 -9.46 14.22
N ASP A 105 -17.18 -10.42 14.21
CA ASP A 105 -17.41 -11.72 13.54
C ASP A 105 -18.58 -12.48 14.17
N ALA A 106 -18.67 -12.47 15.51
CA ALA A 106 -19.78 -13.08 16.24
C ALA A 106 -21.11 -12.32 16.04
N GLN A 107 -21.06 -10.99 16.00
CA GLN A 107 -22.24 -10.14 15.82
C GLN A 107 -22.75 -10.12 14.38
N ALA A 108 -21.85 -10.18 13.39
CA ALA A 108 -22.17 -10.27 11.98
C ALA A 108 -22.80 -11.62 11.63
N PHE A 109 -22.33 -12.72 12.24
CA PHE A 109 -22.98 -14.03 12.11
C PHE A 109 -24.39 -14.02 12.69
N ALA A 110 -24.58 -13.42 13.87
CA ALA A 110 -25.89 -13.26 14.50
C ALA A 110 -26.84 -12.33 13.71
N PHE A 111 -26.30 -11.24 13.13
CA PHE A 111 -27.04 -10.31 12.28
C PHE A 111 -27.43 -10.94 10.93
N ALA A 112 -26.53 -11.70 10.29
CA ALA A 112 -26.77 -12.43 9.04
C ALA A 112 -27.78 -13.57 9.20
N LEU A 113 -27.85 -14.19 10.38
CA LEU A 113 -28.89 -15.17 10.76
C LEU A 113 -30.23 -14.52 11.14
N GLY A 114 -30.35 -13.19 11.12
CA GLY A 114 -31.57 -12.48 11.49
C GLY A 114 -31.93 -12.58 12.98
N LEU A 115 -30.99 -13.03 13.83
CA LEU A 115 -31.18 -13.15 15.27
C LEU A 115 -31.02 -11.77 15.94
N ARG A 116 -31.98 -10.89 15.67
CA ARG A 116 -32.07 -9.50 16.16
C ARG A 116 -32.32 -9.37 17.68
N GLY A 117 -32.08 -10.43 18.46
CA GLY A 117 -32.47 -10.54 19.88
C GLY A 117 -31.40 -11.09 20.83
N TRP A 118 -30.19 -11.42 20.38
CA TRP A 118 -29.13 -11.93 21.28
C TRP A 118 -28.36 -10.82 22.01
N ASN A 119 -28.95 -9.64 22.27
CA ASN A 119 -28.30 -8.61 23.10
C ASN A 119 -28.80 -8.62 24.56
N GLU A 120 -29.87 -9.36 24.87
CA GLU A 120 -30.39 -9.47 26.24
C GLU A 120 -29.68 -10.57 27.06
N GLY A 121 -29.00 -11.53 26.40
CA GLY A 121 -28.37 -12.67 27.07
C GLY A 121 -26.89 -12.49 27.46
N VAL A 122 -26.19 -11.49 26.90
CA VAL A 122 -24.74 -11.31 27.11
C VAL A 122 -24.44 -10.54 28.40
N GLY A 123 -25.22 -9.50 28.71
CA GLY A 123 -25.11 -8.81 30.01
C GLY A 123 -25.38 -9.74 31.20
N GLN A 124 -26.24 -10.75 31.01
CA GLN A 124 -26.57 -11.72 32.04
C GLN A 124 -25.50 -12.81 32.24
N LEU A 125 -24.63 -13.02 31.24
CA LEU A 125 -23.50 -13.95 31.33
C LEU A 125 -22.28 -13.30 32.00
N GLU A 126 -22.08 -11.99 31.87
CA GLU A 126 -21.04 -11.25 32.61
C GLU A 126 -21.36 -11.17 34.11
N ASP A 127 -22.64 -11.02 34.48
CA ASP A 127 -23.08 -11.03 35.90
C ASP A 127 -22.91 -12.41 36.57
N ILE A 128 -23.01 -13.50 35.81
CA ILE A 128 -22.80 -14.87 36.32
C ILE A 128 -21.30 -15.18 36.52
N PHE A 129 -20.41 -14.58 35.74
CA PHE A 129 -18.98 -14.86 35.81
C PHE A 129 -18.24 -14.01 36.86
N LEU A 130 -18.79 -12.86 37.29
CA LEU A 130 -18.25 -12.03 38.37
C LEU A 130 -18.63 -12.49 39.80
N LEU A 131 -19.37 -13.60 39.93
CA LEU A 131 -19.74 -14.22 41.22
C LEU A 131 -19.01 -15.55 41.50
N ARG A 132 -17.83 -15.77 40.89
CA ARG A 132 -16.93 -16.88 41.22
C ARG A 132 -15.47 -16.46 41.20
#